data_AF-A0A1V5K9Q0-F1
#
_entry.id   AF-A0A1V5K9Q0-F1
#
_cell.length_a   1.000
_cell.length_b   1.000
_cell.length_c   1.000
_cell.angle_alpha   90.00
_cell.angle_beta   90.00
_cell.angle_gamma   90.00
#
_symmetry.space_group_name_H-M   'P 1'
#
loop_
_entity.id
_entity.type
_entity.pdbx_description
1 polymer ?
#
loop_
_entity_poly.entity_id
_entity_poly.type
_entity_poly.pdbx_seq_one_letter_code
_entity_poly.pdbx_strand_id
1 'polypeptide(L)'
;MQKNVTFTMKVDKDVRDLMKDFCRSRGFMMKSFIEKAILDEIEREELKEDLLSIQNYERNEKDNTIELKSVAEELGFYGKKKHV
;
A
#
# COMPACT_ATOMS: atom_id res chain seq x y z
N MET A 1 -21.51 -3.03 -15.96
CA MET A 1 -21.16 -1.76 -15.28
C MET A 1 -19.86 -1.26 -15.90
N GLN A 2 -19.87 -0.10 -16.55
CA GLN A 2 -18.70 0.42 -17.25
C GLN A 2 -17.66 0.88 -16.20
N LYS A 3 -16.50 0.22 -16.15
CA LYS A 3 -15.45 0.45 -15.13
C LYS A 3 -14.51 1.62 -15.42
N ASN A 4 -14.68 2.30 -16.56
CA ASN A 4 -13.78 3.36 -16.99
C ASN A 4 -14.32 4.72 -16.57
N VAL A 5 -13.48 5.51 -15.91
CA VAL A 5 -13.76 6.90 -15.52
C VAL A 5 -12.75 7.81 -16.22
N THR A 6 -13.20 8.97 -16.68
CA THR A 6 -12.32 9.99 -17.26
C THR A 6 -11.71 10.82 -16.15
N PHE A 7 -10.39 10.95 -16.17
CA PHE A 7 -9.63 11.75 -15.21
C PHE A 7 -8.78 12.78 -15.96
N THR A 8 -8.97 14.05 -15.62
CA THR A 8 -8.30 15.18 -16.28
C THR A 8 -7.56 16.00 -15.23
N MET A 9 -6.26 16.19 -15.44
CA MET A 9 -5.40 17.01 -14.58
C MET A 9 -4.46 17.85 -15.43
N LYS A 10 -4.02 18.99 -14.88
CA LYS A 10 -2.91 19.76 -15.46
C LYS A 10 -1.61 19.12 -15.00
N VAL A 11 -0.71 18.88 -15.94
CA VAL A 11 0.63 18.34 -15.70
C VAL A 11 1.62 19.27 -16.39
N ASP A 12 2.82 19.37 -15.81
CA ASP A 12 3.92 20.05 -16.46
C ASP A 12 4.17 19.51 -17.87
N LYS A 13 4.48 20.42 -18.81
CA LYS A 13 4.61 20.07 -20.22
C LYS A 13 5.79 19.12 -20.45
N ASP A 14 6.92 19.37 -19.80
CA ASP A 14 8.15 18.62 -20.01
C ASP A 14 8.01 17.22 -19.41
N VAL A 15 7.34 17.11 -18.26
CA VAL A 15 6.97 15.80 -17.67
C VAL A 15 6.06 15.00 -18.61
N ARG A 16 5.05 15.65 -19.21
CA ARG A 16 4.14 15.00 -20.15
C ARG A 16 4.88 14.53 -21.41
N ASP A 17 5.78 15.35 -21.95
CA ASP A 17 6.57 15.02 -23.14
C ASP A 17 7.53 13.86 -22.86
N LEU A 18 8.21 13.88 -21.71
CA LEU A 18 9.06 12.77 -21.25
C LEU A 18 8.28 11.45 -21.14
N MET A 19 7.12 11.46 -20.47
CA MET A 19 6.28 10.27 -20.33
C MET A 19 5.81 9.73 -21.68
N LYS A 20 5.42 10.64 -22.59
CA LYS A 20 4.95 10.27 -23.93
C LYS A 20 6.07 9.60 -24.74
N ASP A 21 7.27 10.16 -24.73
CA ASP A 21 8.41 9.61 -25.46
C ASP A 21 8.87 8.27 -24.86
N PHE A 22 8.89 8.17 -23.53
CA PHE A 22 9.16 6.91 -22.83
C PHE A 22 8.16 5.82 -23.24
N CYS A 23 6.86 6.10 -23.15
CA CYS A 23 5.81 5.15 -23.53
C CYS A 23 5.93 4.74 -25.00
N ARG A 24 6.17 5.70 -25.89
CA ARG A 24 6.33 5.42 -27.33
C ARG A 24 7.54 4.55 -27.64
N SER A 25 8.68 4.81 -26.98
CA SER A 25 9.91 4.05 -27.20
C SER A 25 9.81 2.58 -26.75
N ARG A 26 8.98 2.29 -25.74
CA ARG A 26 8.81 0.95 -25.14
C ARG A 26 7.55 0.22 -25.60
N GLY A 27 6.71 0.85 -26.42
CA GLY A 27 5.44 0.28 -26.88
C GLY A 27 4.35 0.23 -25.80
N PHE A 28 4.41 1.11 -24.80
CA PHE A 28 3.40 1.18 -23.74
C PHE A 28 2.28 2.17 -24.08
N MET A 29 1.07 1.85 -23.62
CA MET A 29 -0.02 2.82 -23.58
C MET A 29 0.16 3.75 -22.39
N MET A 30 0.08 5.06 -22.64
CA MET A 30 0.21 6.09 -21.58
C MET A 30 -0.78 5.86 -20.43
N LYS A 31 -2.02 5.45 -20.74
CA LYS A 31 -3.03 5.10 -19.73
C LYS A 31 -2.51 4.03 -18.76
N SER A 32 -2.05 2.90 -19.29
CA SER A 32 -1.59 1.76 -18.49
C SER A 32 -0.34 2.09 -17.69
N PHE A 33 0.54 2.93 -18.25
CA PHE A 33 1.70 3.43 -17.52
C PHE A 33 1.30 4.29 -16.32
N ILE A 34 0.36 5.24 -16.50
CA ILE A 34 -0.13 6.09 -15.40
C ILE A 34 -0.87 5.27 -14.34
N GLU A 35 -1.76 4.36 -14.75
CA GLU A 35 -2.50 3.51 -13.81
C GLU A 35 -1.54 2.69 -12.94
N LYS A 36 -0.49 2.12 -13.55
CA LYS A 36 0.52 1.37 -12.82
C LYS A 36 1.35 2.28 -11.91
N ALA A 37 1.80 3.43 -12.40
CA ALA A 37 2.57 4.37 -11.59
C ALA A 37 1.81 4.85 -10.35
N ILE A 38 0.49 5.05 -10.46
CA ILE A 38 -0.35 5.41 -9.32
C ILE A 38 -0.38 4.27 -8.29
N LEU A 39 -0.57 3.02 -8.72
CA LEU A 39 -0.59 1.87 -7.82
C LEU A 39 0.77 1.67 -7.13
N ASP A 40 1.84 1.71 -7.91
CA ASP A 40 3.21 1.52 -7.42
C ASP A 40 3.60 2.62 -6.39
N GLU A 41 3.12 3.86 -6.57
CA GLU A 41 3.40 4.95 -5.63
C GLU A 41 2.58 4.84 -4.33
N ILE A 42 1.32 4.41 -4.42
CA ILE A 42 0.49 4.14 -3.24
C ILE A 42 1.11 3.04 -2.39
N GLU A 43 1.48 1.91 -3.00
CA GLU A 43 2.12 0.78 -2.31
C GLU A 43 3.43 1.22 -1.63
N ARG A 44 4.20 2.11 -2.28
CA ARG A 44 5.45 2.62 -1.70
C ARG A 44 5.20 3.47 -0.46
N GLU A 45 4.22 4.38 -0.48
CA GLU A 45 3.94 5.21 0.69
C GLU A 45 3.35 4.38 1.84
N GLU A 46 2.47 3.41 1.57
CA GLU A 46 1.98 2.46 2.58
C GLU A 46 3.14 1.68 3.23
N LEU A 47 4.05 1.13 2.42
CA LEU A 47 5.22 0.39 2.92
C LEU A 47 6.14 1.25 3.80
N LYS A 48 6.26 2.54 3.47
CA LYS A 48 7.07 3.49 4.23
C LYS A 48 6.45 3.81 5.58
N GLU A 49 5.13 3.95 5.64
CA GLU A 49 4.39 4.11 6.91
C GLU A 49 4.52 2.86 7.78
N ASP A 50 4.34 1.67 7.19
CA ASP A 50 4.50 0.39 7.89
C ASP A 50 5.91 0.24 8.47
N LEU A 51 6.93 0.57 7.68
CA LEU A 51 8.33 0.49 8.13
C LEU A 51 8.60 1.47 9.27
N LEU A 52 8.04 2.68 9.23
CA LEU A 52 8.14 3.64 10.32
C LEU A 52 7.45 3.13 11.59
N SER A 53 6.29 2.50 11.45
CA SER A 53 5.54 1.87 12.54
C SER A 53 6.35 0.75 13.20
N ILE A 54 6.93 -0.15 12.40
CA ILE A 54 7.80 -1.24 12.88
C ILE A 54 9.02 -0.68 13.62
N GLN A 55 9.67 0.35 13.07
CA GLN A 55 10.81 0.99 13.72
C GLN A 55 10.43 1.64 15.05
N ASN A 56 9.26 2.28 15.11
CA ASN A 56 8.76 2.85 16.35
C ASN A 56 8.47 1.76 17.39
N TYR A 57 7.82 0.67 16.98
CA TYR A 57 7.55 -0.48 17.82
C TYR A 57 8.84 -1.05 18.41
N GLU A 58 9.83 -1.36 17.55
CA GLU A 58 11.12 -1.93 17.98
C GLU A 58 11.89 -1.03 18.94
N ARG A 59 11.82 0.30 18.75
CA ARG A 59 12.59 1.25 19.57
C ARG A 59 11.91 1.61 20.88
N ASN A 60 10.58 1.72 20.89
CA ASN A 60 9.85 2.42 21.96
C ASN A 60 8.82 1.54 22.67
N GLU A 61 8.28 0.51 22.03
CA GLU A 61 7.09 -0.19 22.52
C GLU A 61 7.34 -1.67 22.82
N LYS A 62 8.34 -2.28 22.19
CA LYS A 62 8.67 -3.71 22.30
C LYS A 62 8.71 -4.20 23.75
N ASP A 63 9.43 -3.47 24.61
CA ASP A 63 9.62 -3.85 26.02
C ASP A 63 8.33 -3.76 26.86
N ASN A 64 7.35 -2.97 26.40
CA ASN A 64 6.07 -2.76 27.08
C ASN A 64 4.90 -3.50 26.42
N THR A 65 5.17 -4.32 25.39
CA THR A 65 4.14 -5.04 24.65
C THR A 65 3.91 -6.45 25.20
N ILE A 66 2.63 -6.82 25.27
CA ILE A 66 2.17 -8.13 25.73
C ILE A 66 1.99 -9.07 24.54
N GLU A 67 2.19 -10.37 24.77
CA GLU A 67 2.07 -11.37 23.71
C GLU A 67 0.64 -11.45 23.18
N LEU A 68 0.50 -11.53 21.86
CA LEU A 68 -0.82 -11.59 21.22
C LEU A 68 -1.68 -12.77 21.72
N LYS A 69 -1.06 -13.89 22.12
CA LYS A 69 -1.76 -15.06 22.65
C LYS A 69 -2.44 -14.77 23.99
N SER A 70 -1.77 -14.09 24.91
CA SER A 70 -2.36 -13.77 26.21
C SER A 70 -3.54 -12.81 26.04
N VAL A 71 -3.41 -11.81 25.16
CA VAL A 71 -4.49 -10.89 24.81
C VAL A 71 -5.67 -11.61 24.16
N ALA A 72 -5.41 -12.53 23.23
CA ALA A 72 -6.46 -13.28 22.56
C ALA A 72 -7.20 -14.25 23.50
N GLU A 73 -6.53 -14.79 24.52
CA GLU A 73 -7.15 -15.55 25.60
C GLU A 73 -8.00 -14.66 26.51
N GLU A 74 -7.50 -13.49 26.91
CA GLU A 74 -8.25 -12.50 27.71
C GLU A 74 -9.52 -12.00 27.00
N LEU A 75 -9.44 -11.76 25.69
CA LEU A 75 -10.55 -11.32 24.85
C LEU A 75 -11.47 -12.46 24.42
N GLY A 76 -11.17 -13.71 24.78
CA GLY A 76 -12.03 -14.88 24.53
C GLY A 76 -12.09 -15.34 23.07
N PHE A 77 -11.10 -14.99 22.24
CA PHE A 77 -11.05 -15.39 20.83
C PHE A 77 -10.77 -16.88 20.64
N TYR A 78 -10.09 -17.54 21.60
CA TYR A 78 -9.94 -18.98 21.61
C TYR A 78 -11.08 -19.63 22.39
N GLY A 79 -12.17 -19.94 21.69
CA GLY A 79 -13.29 -20.69 22.26
C GLY A 79 -12.81 -22.01 22.89
N LYS A 80 -13.28 -22.30 24.11
CA LYS A 80 -13.08 -23.59 24.79
C LYS A 80 -13.30 -24.71 23.78
N LYS A 81 -12.26 -25.50 23.48
CA LYS A 81 -12.43 -26.77 22.76
C LYS A 81 -13.51 -27.55 23.52
N LYS A 82 -14.68 -27.73 22.91
CA LYS A 82 -15.68 -28.68 23.41
C LYS A 82 -14.99 -30.05 23.37
N HIS A 83 -14.63 -30.57 24.54
CA HIS A 83 -14.31 -31.98 24.69
C HIS A 83 -15.57 -32.76 24.35
N VAL A 84 -15.50 -33.53 23.26
CA VAL A 84 -16.41 -34.62 22.94
C VAL A 84 -16.10 -35.78 23.87
#